data_AF-A0A3M1T7F2-F1
#
_entry.id   AF-A0A3M1T7F2-F1
#
_cell.length_a   1.000
_cell.length_b   1.000
_cell.length_c   1.000
_cell.angle_alpha   90.00
_cell.angle_beta   90.00
_cell.angle_gamma   90.00
#
_symmetry.space_group_name_H-M   'P 1'
#
loop_
_entity.id
_entity.type
_entity.pdbx_description
1 polymer ?
#
loop_
_entity_poly.entity_id
_entity_poly.type
_entity_poly.pdbx_seq_one_letter_code
_entity_poly.pdbx_strand_id
1 'polypeptide(L)'
;MNHPSPEALLDLALDLLPPSEAEGLRRHVEECPRCAAACARLAEEQEVLREGLAPHTPPPELVGRVRSAVARERARPRPTRRAQWLAAAVVLIAAGMGWVLLGARPTPKQQLLMQVRRSELLALQEERP
;
A
#
# COMPACT_ATOMS: atom_id res chain seq x y z
N MET A 1 -20.72 -22.14 -18.79
CA MET A 1 -19.80 -21.07 -18.38
C MET A 1 -19.70 -20.09 -19.53
N ASN A 2 -19.82 -18.78 -19.26
CA ASN A 2 -19.68 -17.77 -20.31
C ASN A 2 -18.18 -17.66 -20.68
N HIS A 3 -17.85 -17.79 -21.96
CA HIS A 3 -16.47 -17.73 -22.44
C HIS A 3 -16.11 -16.29 -22.85
N PRO A 4 -14.89 -15.84 -22.57
CA PRO A 4 -14.40 -14.56 -23.08
C PRO A 4 -14.36 -14.58 -24.62
N SER A 5 -14.43 -13.40 -25.23
CA SER A 5 -14.33 -13.29 -26.68
C SER A 5 -12.93 -13.70 -27.17
N PRO A 6 -12.79 -14.15 -28.43
CA PRO A 6 -11.50 -14.48 -29.02
C PRO A 6 -10.51 -13.31 -28.98
N GLU A 7 -11.00 -12.08 -29.16
CA GLU A 7 -10.19 -10.86 -29.12
C GLU A 7 -9.60 -10.65 -27.73
N ALA A 8 -10.39 -10.85 -26.67
CA ALA A 8 -9.89 -10.72 -25.30
C ALA A 8 -8.79 -11.76 -24.98
N LEU A 9 -8.89 -12.98 -25.53
CA LEU A 9 -7.83 -13.99 -25.38
C LEU A 9 -6.57 -13.62 -26.16
N LEU A 10 -6.73 -13.01 -27.35
CA LEU A 10 -5.60 -12.50 -28.13
C LEU A 10 -4.92 -11.33 -27.43
N ASP A 11 -5.69 -10.38 -26.90
CA ASP A 11 -5.17 -9.24 -26.15
C ASP A 11 -4.45 -9.70 -24.89
N LEU A 12 -4.94 -10.75 -24.22
CA LEU A 12 -4.22 -11.39 -23.13
C LEU A 12 -2.91 -12.03 -23.59
N ALA A 13 -2.94 -12.79 -24.69
CA ALA A 13 -1.77 -13.48 -25.23
C ALA A 13 -0.68 -12.50 -25.75
N LEU A 14 -1.07 -11.27 -26.10
CA LEU A 14 -0.18 -10.21 -26.56
C LEU A 14 0.19 -9.19 -25.45
N ASP A 15 -0.24 -9.43 -24.21
CA ASP A 15 -0.03 -8.54 -23.06
C ASP A 15 -0.53 -7.10 -23.28
N LEU A 16 -1.67 -6.96 -23.96
CA LEU A 16 -2.29 -5.67 -24.31
C LEU A 16 -3.35 -5.22 -23.30
N LEU A 17 -3.73 -6.08 -22.36
CA LEU A 17 -4.74 -5.78 -21.35
C LEU A 17 -4.16 -5.00 -20.16
N PRO A 18 -4.92 -4.06 -19.55
CA PRO A 18 -4.53 -3.46 -18.30
C PRO A 18 -4.47 -4.54 -17.18
N PRO A 19 -3.62 -4.36 -16.15
CA PRO A 19 -3.37 -5.40 -15.15
C PRO A 19 -4.62 -5.92 -14.45
N SER A 20 -5.60 -5.04 -14.20
CA SER A 20 -6.87 -5.39 -13.56
C SER A 20 -7.74 -6.33 -14.40
N GLU A 21 -7.73 -6.18 -15.71
CA GLU A 21 -8.52 -6.99 -16.64
C GLU A 21 -7.80 -8.32 -16.94
N ALA A 22 -6.48 -8.26 -17.13
CA ALA A 22 -5.64 -9.43 -17.35
C ALA A 22 -5.72 -10.44 -16.20
N GLU A 23 -5.77 -9.98 -14.95
CA GLU A 23 -5.82 -10.85 -13.76
C GLU A 23 -7.07 -11.76 -13.76
N GLY A 24 -8.24 -11.19 -14.06
CA GLY A 24 -9.50 -11.93 -14.11
C GLY A 24 -9.51 -12.94 -15.26
N LEU A 25 -8.97 -12.55 -16.41
CA LEU A 25 -8.92 -13.41 -17.58
C LEU A 25 -7.88 -14.54 -17.44
N ARG A 26 -6.72 -14.27 -16.81
CA ARG A 26 -5.73 -15.30 -16.45
C ARG A 26 -6.34 -16.38 -15.57
N ARG A 27 -7.07 -15.98 -14.52
CA ARG A 27 -7.77 -16.93 -13.65
C ARG A 27 -8.78 -17.79 -14.43
N HIS A 28 -9.54 -17.17 -15.33
CA HIS A 28 -10.46 -17.91 -16.19
C HIS A 28 -9.73 -18.95 -17.06
N VAL A 29 -8.61 -18.56 -17.67
CA VAL A 29 -7.79 -19.46 -18.50
C VAL A 29 -7.24 -20.64 -17.68
N GLU A 30 -6.80 -20.39 -16.45
CA GLU A 30 -6.34 -21.44 -15.52
C GLU A 30 -7.45 -22.44 -15.17
N GLU A 31 -8.68 -21.97 -15.04
CA GLU A 31 -9.84 -22.79 -14.64
C GLU A 31 -10.59 -23.41 -15.82
N CYS A 32 -10.42 -22.90 -17.04
CA CYS A 32 -11.18 -23.32 -18.22
C CYS A 32 -10.29 -24.01 -19.28
N PRO A 33 -10.36 -25.36 -19.43
CA PRO A 33 -9.53 -26.10 -20.38
C PRO A 33 -9.67 -25.66 -21.84
N ARG A 34 -10.86 -25.20 -22.24
CA ARG A 34 -11.11 -24.69 -23.60
C ARG A 34 -10.37 -23.39 -23.87
N CYS A 35 -10.37 -22.47 -22.90
CA CYS A 35 -9.66 -21.20 -23.02
C CYS A 35 -8.14 -21.40 -22.88
N ALA A 36 -7.70 -22.32 -22.03
CA ALA A 36 -6.31 -22.76 -21.96
C ALA A 36 -5.81 -23.29 -23.32
N ALA A 37 -6.57 -24.18 -23.96
CA ALA A 37 -6.22 -24.70 -25.29
C ALA A 37 -6.21 -23.61 -26.37
N ALA A 38 -7.09 -22.61 -26.28
CA ALA A 38 -7.09 -21.47 -27.20
C ALA A 38 -5.83 -20.60 -27.03
N CYS A 39 -5.45 -20.27 -25.79
CA CYS A 39 -4.22 -19.53 -25.51
C CYS A 39 -2.96 -20.33 -25.92
N ALA A 40 -2.95 -21.64 -25.73
CA ALA A 40 -1.84 -22.50 -26.17
C ALA A 40 -1.64 -22.44 -27.68
N ARG A 41 -2.72 -22.52 -28.48
CA ARG A 41 -2.64 -22.36 -29.95
C ARG A 41 -2.11 -20.99 -30.36
N LEU A 42 -2.55 -19.92 -29.70
CA LEU A 42 -2.03 -18.57 -29.96
C LEU A 42 -0.53 -18.47 -29.65
N ALA A 43 -0.06 -19.14 -28.58
CA ALA A 43 1.35 -19.18 -28.24
C ALA A 43 2.18 -19.97 -29.28
N GLU A 44 1.66 -21.09 -29.78
CA GLU A 44 2.27 -21.85 -30.87
C GLU A 44 2.40 -21.02 -32.16
N GLU A 45 1.32 -20.32 -32.55
CA GLU A 45 1.33 -19.42 -33.71
C GLU A 45 2.35 -18.28 -33.55
N GLN A 46 2.44 -17.68 -32.36
CA GLN A 46 3.44 -16.65 -32.08
C GLN A 46 4.88 -17.18 -32.16
N GLU A 47 5.13 -18.41 -31.73
CA GLU A 47 6.48 -18.98 -31.78
C GLU A 47 6.95 -19.22 -33.22
N VAL A 48 6.06 -19.72 -34.08
CA VAL A 48 6.34 -19.84 -35.53
C VAL A 48 6.69 -18.48 -36.14
N LEU A 49 5.97 -17.42 -35.75
CA LEU A 49 6.29 -16.07 -36.21
C LEU A 49 7.66 -15.59 -35.70
N ARG A 50 8.03 -15.93 -34.45
CA ARG A 50 9.32 -15.57 -33.86
C ARG A 50 10.49 -16.27 -34.53
N GLU A 51 10.36 -17.55 -34.86
CA GLU A 51 11.41 -18.32 -35.54
C GLU A 51 11.75 -17.72 -36.92
N GLY A 52 10.77 -17.13 -37.60
CA GLY A 52 10.96 -16.45 -38.88
C GLY A 52 11.64 -15.08 -38.79
N LEU A 53 11.78 -14.51 -37.59
CA LEU A 53 12.39 -13.20 -37.38
C LEU A 53 13.87 -13.33 -37.06
N ALA A 54 14.71 -12.53 -37.74
CA ALA A 54 16.13 -12.47 -37.42
C ALA A 54 16.33 -11.95 -35.98
N PRO A 55 17.03 -12.68 -35.11
CA PRO A 55 17.25 -12.24 -33.74
C PRO A 55 18.12 -10.98 -33.73
N HIS A 56 17.58 -9.89 -33.18
CA HIS A 56 18.32 -8.64 -33.05
C HIS A 56 19.04 -8.61 -31.69
N THR A 57 20.36 -8.49 -31.71
CA THR A 57 21.12 -8.25 -30.47
C THR A 57 20.92 -6.79 -30.03
N PRO A 58 20.42 -6.54 -28.81
CA PRO A 58 20.29 -5.18 -28.29
C PRO A 58 21.68 -4.55 -28.03
N PRO A 59 21.83 -3.22 -28.16
CA PRO A 59 23.07 -2.54 -27.78
C PRO A 59 23.45 -2.80 -26.31
N PRO A 60 24.74 -2.97 -25.99
CA PRO A 60 25.18 -3.31 -24.64
C PRO A 60 24.78 -2.26 -23.59
N GLU A 61 24.73 -0.99 -23.99
CA GLU A 61 24.30 0.12 -23.13
C GLU A 61 22.82 -0.02 -22.71
N LEU A 62 21.98 -0.52 -23.62
CA LEU A 62 20.57 -0.78 -23.34
C LEU A 62 20.41 -1.90 -22.31
N VAL A 63 21.17 -2.99 -22.47
CA VAL A 63 21.18 -4.11 -21.52
C VAL A 63 21.60 -3.64 -20.13
N GLY A 64 22.65 -2.82 -20.04
CA GLY A 64 23.10 -2.22 -18.79
C GLY A 64 22.02 -1.35 -18.13
N ARG A 65 21.38 -0.48 -18.92
CA ARG A 65 20.29 0.38 -18.44
C ARG A 65 19.10 -0.42 -17.91
N VAL A 66 18.62 -1.42 -18.65
CA VAL A 66 17.50 -2.26 -18.21
C VAL A 66 17.84 -3.00 -16.92
N ARG A 67 19.01 -3.63 -16.83
CA ARG A 67 19.46 -4.32 -15.61
C ARG A 67 19.53 -3.38 -14.41
N SER A 68 20.06 -2.17 -14.60
CA SER A 68 20.13 -1.16 -13.53
C SER A 68 18.75 -0.68 -13.08
N ALA A 69 17.81 -0.50 -14.02
CA ALA A 69 16.45 -0.10 -13.71
C ALA A 69 15.71 -1.18 -12.90
N VAL A 70 15.86 -2.45 -13.30
CA VAL A 70 15.29 -3.60 -12.58
C VAL A 70 15.88 -3.71 -11.17
N ALA A 71 17.19 -3.55 -11.02
CA ALA A 71 17.85 -3.59 -9.71
C ALA A 71 17.31 -2.47 -8.78
N ARG A 72 17.14 -1.26 -9.30
CA ARG A 72 16.55 -0.13 -8.56
C ARG A 72 15.10 -0.39 -8.14
N GLU A 73 14.27 -0.94 -9.03
CA GLU A 73 12.87 -1.23 -8.70
C GLU A 73 12.76 -2.33 -7.65
N ARG A 74 13.63 -3.35 -7.70
CA ARG A 74 13.70 -4.40 -6.66
C ARG A 74 14.17 -3.86 -5.30
N ALA A 75 15.10 -2.90 -5.32
CA ALA A 75 15.58 -2.24 -4.10
C ALA A 75 14.60 -1.20 -3.53
N ARG A 76 13.55 -0.83 -4.27
CA ARG A 76 12.59 0.19 -3.85
C ARG A 76 11.82 -0.30 -2.61
N PRO A 77 11.91 0.39 -1.46
CA PRO A 77 11.19 -0.02 -0.27
C PRO A 77 9.69 0.12 -0.53
N ARG A 78 8.95 -0.99 -0.41
CA ARG A 78 7.49 -0.98 -0.44
C ARG A 78 6.99 -0.82 0.99
N PRO A 79 6.22 0.24 1.32
CA PRO A 79 5.68 0.38 2.67
C PRO A 79 4.80 -0.84 2.95
N THR A 80 5.19 -1.61 3.95
CA THR A 80 4.41 -2.77 4.34
C THR A 80 3.12 -2.30 5.00
N ARG A 81 2.05 -3.07 4.85
CA ARG A 81 0.78 -2.82 5.55
C ARG A 81 1.01 -2.67 7.06
N ARG A 82 1.99 -3.40 7.62
CA ARG A 82 2.41 -3.30 9.02
C ARG A 82 3.02 -1.93 9.36
N ALA A 83 3.90 -1.39 8.52
CA ALA A 83 4.48 -0.07 8.72
C ALA A 83 3.40 1.04 8.69
N GLN A 84 2.40 0.88 7.82
CA GLN A 84 1.24 1.79 7.78
C GLN A 84 0.40 1.73 9.07
N TRP A 85 0.12 0.52 9.57
CA TRP A 85 -0.60 0.33 10.84
C TRP A 85 0.18 0.90 12.03
N LEU A 86 1.50 0.73 12.07
CA LEU A 86 2.35 1.31 13.12
C LEU A 86 2.33 2.84 13.05
N ALA A 87 2.43 3.43 11.86
CA ALA A 87 2.33 4.87 11.69
C ALA A 87 0.98 5.42 12.17
N ALA A 88 -0.13 4.73 11.82
CA ALA A 88 -1.46 5.09 12.29
C ALA A 88 -1.58 5.00 13.83
N ALA A 89 -1.02 3.95 14.44
CA ALA A 89 -1.00 3.79 15.89
C ALA A 89 -0.23 4.92 16.58
N VAL A 90 0.93 5.32 16.05
CA VAL A 90 1.73 6.44 16.59
C VAL A 90 0.93 7.75 16.55
N VAL A 91 0.23 8.02 15.44
CA VAL A 91 -0.62 9.22 15.32
C VAL A 91 -1.76 9.21 16.34
N LEU A 92 -2.44 8.07 16.52
CA LEU A 92 -3.52 7.93 17.51
C LEU A 92 -3.01 8.09 18.94
N ILE A 93 -1.84 7.52 19.27
CA ILE A 93 -1.22 7.68 20.59
C ILE A 93 -0.85 9.15 20.84
N ALA A 94 -0.23 9.82 19.87
CA ALA A 94 0.14 11.23 20.00
C ALA A 94 -1.10 12.13 20.18
N ALA A 95 -2.17 11.88 19.43
CA ALA A 95 -3.44 12.60 19.55
C ALA A 95 -4.10 12.36 20.92
N GLY A 96 -4.16 11.11 21.38
CA GLY A 96 -4.71 10.76 22.69
C GLY A 96 -3.91 11.37 23.84
N MET A 97 -2.58 11.33 23.74
CA MET A 97 -1.70 11.92 24.75
C MET A 97 -1.83 13.45 24.79
N GLY A 98 -1.97 14.09 23.63
CA GLY A 98 -2.33 15.51 23.54
C GLY A 98 -3.66 15.82 24.24
N TRP A 99 -4.69 15.01 24.00
CA TRP A 99 -6.00 15.20 24.65
C TRP A 99 -5.94 15.11 26.17
N VAL A 100 -5.21 14.13 26.71
CA VAL A 100 -5.03 13.97 28.16
C VAL A 100 -4.26 15.17 28.75
N LEU A 101 -3.19 15.62 28.11
CA LEU A 101 -2.40 16.76 28.58
C LEU A 101 -3.18 18.08 28.51
N LEU A 102 -4.04 18.28 27.50
CA LEU A 102 -4.92 19.45 27.42
C LEU A 102 -6.10 19.36 28.40
N GLY A 103 -6.65 18.16 28.63
CA GLY A 103 -7.77 17.92 29.54
C GLY A 103 -7.38 17.92 31.04
N ALA A 104 -6.10 17.70 31.35
CA ALA A 104 -5.57 17.77 32.71
C ALA A 104 -5.39 19.21 33.25
N ARG A 105 -5.81 20.23 32.51
CA ARG A 105 -5.82 21.61 33.01
C ARG A 105 -6.78 21.70 34.23
N PRO A 106 -6.32 22.20 35.39
CA PRO A 106 -7.14 22.24 36.59
C PRO A 106 -8.39 23.08 36.32
N THR A 107 -9.54 22.53 36.64
CA THR A 107 -10.82 23.21 36.41
C THR A 107 -10.93 24.45 37.31
N PRO A 108 -11.66 25.51 36.89
CA PRO A 108 -11.80 26.74 37.68
C PRO A 108 -12.35 26.49 39.10
N LYS A 109 -13.17 25.44 39.28
CA LYS A 109 -13.67 25.01 40.59
C LYS A 109 -12.55 24.48 41.51
N GLN A 110 -11.59 23.75 40.97
CA GLN A 110 -10.43 23.27 41.73
C GLN A 110 -9.48 24.41 42.11
N GLN A 111 -9.32 25.41 41.23
CA GLN A 111 -8.53 26.60 41.54
C GLN A 111 -9.15 27.41 42.69
N LEU A 112 -10.47 27.59 42.68
CA LEU A 112 -11.20 28.25 43.77
C LEU A 112 -11.05 27.50 45.09
N LEU A 113 -11.17 26.16 45.09
CA LEU A 113 -10.98 25.36 46.30
C LEU A 113 -9.55 25.47 46.85
N MET A 114 -8.53 25.51 45.99
CA MET A 114 -7.15 25.76 46.44
C MET A 114 -6.96 27.18 46.99
N GLN A 115 -7.62 28.18 46.41
CA GLN A 115 -7.57 29.56 46.91
C GLN A 115 -8.23 29.69 48.28
N VAL A 116 -9.43 29.13 48.46
CA VAL A 116 -10.16 29.16 49.75
C VAL A 116 -9.37 28.43 50.83
N ARG A 117 -8.86 27.23 50.53
CA ARG A 117 -8.03 26.47 51.47
C ARG A 117 -6.74 27.23 51.84
N ARG A 118 -6.17 27.98 50.90
CA ARG A 118 -5.00 28.82 51.14
C ARG A 118 -5.33 30.02 52.03
N SER A 119 -6.47 30.68 51.83
CA SER A 119 -6.89 31.78 52.70
C SER A 119 -7.19 31.31 54.12
N GLU A 120 -7.79 30.13 54.29
CA GLU A 120 -8.04 29.55 55.62
C GLU A 120 -6.74 29.25 56.37
N LEU A 121 -5.73 28.71 55.69
CA LEU A 121 -4.42 28.45 56.31
C LEU A 121 -3.70 29.74 56.74
N LEU A 122 -3.82 30.81 55.96
CA LEU A 122 -3.24 32.11 56.31
C LEU A 122 -3.95 32.74 57.51
N ALA A 123 -5.28 32.66 57.56
CA ALA A 123 -6.06 33.14 58.71
C ALA A 123 -5.68 32.41 60.00
N LEU A 124 -5.55 31.08 59.95
CA LEU A 124 -5.12 30.27 61.10
C LEU A 124 -3.69 30.54 61.55
N GLN A 125 -2.85 31.09 60.66
CA GLN A 125 -1.47 31.44 60.99
C GLN A 125 -1.38 32.83 61.65
N GLU A 126 -2.30 33.73 61.33
CA GLU A 126 -2.40 35.08 61.92
C GLU A 126 -3.01 35.05 63.34
N GLU A 127 -3.82 34.05 63.64
CA GLU A 127 -4.40 33.81 64.98
C GLU A 127 -3.48 33.04 65.97
N ARG A 128 -2.24 32.70 65.58
CA ARG A 128 -1.24 32.22 66.54
C ARG A 128 -0.37 33.39 67.04
N PRO A 129 -0.59 33.90 68.26
CA PRO A 129 0.30 34.90 68.89
C PRO A 129 1.67 34.32 69.26
#